data_AF-A0A547BP09-F1
#
_entry.id   AF-A0A547BP09-F1
#
_cell.length_a   1.000
_cell.length_b   1.000
_cell.length_c   1.000
_cell.angle_alpha   90.00
_cell.angle_beta   90.00
_cell.angle_gamma   90.00
#
_symmetry.space_group_name_H-M   'P 1'
#
loop_
_entity.id
_entity.type
_entity.pdbx_description
1 polymer ?
#
loop_
_entity_poly.entity_id
_entity_poly.type
_entity_poly.pdbx_seq_one_letter_code
_entity_poly.pdbx_strand_id
1 'polypeptide(L)'
;MRSMFKKFFGKNKSQSAVKSDTIFSIEQDNEGWLYPEKASQLLNTELRQKYLGLLWQQVSMNRQMFEVLYQQPIERYAEMVQLLPASESHHHSHIGGMLDHGLEVIAFSAKVRQSYILPPNVAPEEQSKQRDAWTAAAIYLALVHDIGKVVVDIEITL
;
A
#
# COMPACT_ATOMS: atom_id res chain seq x y z
N MET A 1 65.96 4.52 -5.11
CA MET A 1 64.67 3.92 -4.70
C MET A 1 63.78 5.04 -4.16
N ARG A 2 62.63 5.29 -4.82
CA ARG A 2 61.35 5.93 -4.39
C ARG A 2 61.38 7.01 -3.28
N SER A 3 60.63 8.11 -3.32
CA SER A 3 59.67 8.73 -4.25
C SER A 3 59.32 10.11 -3.68
N MET A 4 59.07 11.08 -4.54
CA MET A 4 58.68 12.45 -4.23
C MET A 4 57.14 12.63 -4.17
N PHE A 5 56.70 13.52 -3.28
CA PHE A 5 55.61 14.51 -3.41
C PHE A 5 54.09 14.16 -3.39
N LYS A 6 53.45 14.71 -2.33
CA LYS A 6 52.27 15.61 -2.23
C LYS A 6 50.84 15.23 -2.70
N LYS A 7 49.93 15.53 -1.74
CA LYS A 7 48.55 16.08 -1.82
C LYS A 7 47.44 15.18 -2.39
N PHE A 8 46.38 14.94 -1.61
CA PHE A 8 45.14 15.74 -1.63
C PHE A 8 44.17 15.29 -0.52
N PHE A 9 43.60 16.26 0.20
CA PHE A 9 42.51 16.09 1.17
C PHE A 9 41.16 16.06 0.43
N GLY A 10 40.22 15.24 0.91
CA GLY A 10 38.77 15.50 0.83
C GLY A 10 37.95 14.66 -0.16
N LYS A 11 36.73 14.29 0.29
CA LYS A 11 35.62 13.53 -0.34
C LYS A 11 35.70 12.01 -0.13
N ASN A 12 34.62 11.29 0.20
CA ASN A 12 33.23 11.62 0.54
C ASN A 12 32.68 10.38 1.27
N LYS A 13 31.76 10.59 2.22
CA LYS A 13 30.94 9.50 2.79
C LYS A 13 30.28 8.75 1.64
N SER A 14 30.65 7.49 1.47
CA SER A 14 29.94 6.55 0.61
C SER A 14 28.60 6.25 1.27
N GLN A 15 27.55 6.97 0.86
CA GLN A 15 26.18 6.50 1.04
C GLN A 15 26.06 5.20 0.24
N SER A 16 25.93 4.09 0.96
CA SER A 16 25.56 2.80 0.42
C SER A 16 24.12 2.90 -0.09
N ALA A 17 23.97 3.03 -1.40
CA ALA A 17 22.69 2.88 -2.07
C ALA A 17 22.19 1.45 -1.83
N VAL A 18 21.11 1.32 -1.05
CA VAL A 18 20.37 0.07 -0.93
C VAL A 18 19.63 -0.13 -2.24
N LYS A 19 20.06 -1.12 -3.02
CA LYS A 19 19.33 -1.59 -4.20
C LYS A 19 18.21 -2.52 -3.73
N SER A 20 16.97 -2.05 -3.75
CA SER A 20 15.79 -2.90 -3.83
C SER A 20 15.10 -2.63 -5.16
N ASP A 21 14.72 -3.67 -5.90
CA ASP A 21 14.09 -3.57 -7.22
C ASP A 21 12.62 -3.09 -7.14
N THR A 22 12.31 -2.14 -6.24
CA THR A 22 10.93 -1.83 -5.78
C THR A 22 10.69 -0.33 -5.55
N ILE A 23 11.58 0.55 -6.00
CA ILE A 23 11.68 1.90 -5.45
C ILE A 23 10.76 2.88 -6.21
N PHE A 24 9.59 3.14 -5.61
CA PHE A 24 8.98 4.46 -5.63
C PHE A 24 10.08 5.50 -5.38
N SER A 25 10.31 6.46 -6.29
CA SER A 25 11.35 7.47 -6.10
C SER A 25 10.92 8.43 -4.99
N ILE A 26 11.38 8.15 -3.77
CA ILE A 26 11.06 8.96 -2.61
C ILE A 26 11.72 10.33 -2.78
N GLU A 27 10.92 11.37 -2.98
CA GLU A 27 11.43 12.76 -2.95
C GLU A 27 11.76 13.15 -1.51
N GLN A 28 13.05 13.44 -1.28
CA GLN A 28 13.56 13.96 -0.02
C GLN A 28 14.24 15.31 -0.28
N ASP A 29 14.07 16.25 0.64
CA ASP A 29 14.89 17.46 0.61
C ASP A 29 16.32 17.20 1.12
N ASN A 30 17.13 18.26 1.17
CA ASN A 30 18.53 18.17 1.62
C ASN A 30 18.67 17.84 3.12
N GLU A 31 17.58 17.94 3.90
CA GLU A 31 17.53 17.65 5.33
C GLU A 31 16.94 16.26 5.63
N GLY A 32 16.40 15.58 4.60
CA GLY A 32 15.84 14.24 4.70
C GLY A 32 14.33 14.21 4.95
N TRP A 33 13.64 15.35 4.83
CA TRP A 33 12.18 15.40 4.95
C TRP A 33 11.48 14.83 3.72
N LEU A 34 10.37 14.13 3.97
CA LEU A 34 9.52 13.54 2.94
C LEU A 34 8.37 14.49 2.63
N TYR A 35 8.06 14.64 1.34
CA TYR A 35 6.86 15.36 0.91
C TYR A 35 5.68 14.39 0.76
N PRO A 36 4.45 14.81 1.11
CA PRO A 36 3.25 14.04 0.80
C PRO A 36 3.06 13.86 -0.70
N GLU A 37 2.61 12.68 -1.09
CA GLU A 37 2.53 12.24 -2.47
C GLU A 37 1.09 11.95 -2.88
N LYS A 38 0.81 12.08 -4.18
CA LYS A 38 -0.51 11.80 -4.74
C LYS A 38 -0.75 10.30 -4.82
N ALA A 39 -2.01 9.87 -4.69
CA ALA A 39 -2.38 8.46 -4.84
C ALA A 39 -1.87 7.84 -6.15
N SER A 40 -1.89 8.61 -7.25
CA SER A 40 -1.42 8.16 -8.57
C SER A 40 0.07 7.80 -8.59
N GLN A 41 0.90 8.46 -7.77
CA GLN A 41 2.31 8.11 -7.63
C GLN A 41 2.47 6.95 -6.63
N LEU A 42 1.81 7.06 -5.48
CA LEU A 42 1.86 6.06 -4.42
C LEU A 42 1.43 4.67 -4.92
N LEU A 43 0.41 4.56 -5.76
CA LEU A 43 -0.10 3.27 -6.23
C LEU A 43 0.66 2.70 -7.43
N ASN A 44 1.60 3.42 -8.04
CA ASN A 44 2.19 3.06 -9.34
C ASN A 44 3.37 2.07 -9.27
N THR A 45 3.64 1.46 -8.12
CA THR A 45 4.66 0.40 -8.04
C THR A 45 4.12 -0.90 -8.60
N GLU A 46 5.00 -1.76 -9.13
CA GLU A 46 4.61 -3.06 -9.70
C GLU A 46 3.81 -3.91 -8.70
N LEU A 47 4.26 -3.95 -7.44
CA LEU A 47 3.59 -4.69 -6.37
C LEU A 47 2.17 -4.17 -6.11
N ARG A 48 2.00 -2.84 -6.01
CA ARG A 48 0.71 -2.23 -5.72
C ARG A 48 -0.27 -2.40 -6.88
N GLN A 49 0.21 -2.23 -8.11
CA GLN A 49 -0.57 -2.53 -9.32
C GLN A 49 -0.97 -4.00 -9.41
N LYS A 50 -0.10 -4.92 -9.00
CA LYS A 50 -0.44 -6.35 -8.91
C LYS A 50 -1.58 -6.61 -7.93
N TYR A 51 -1.56 -6.03 -6.73
CA TYR A 51 -2.68 -6.18 -5.77
C TYR A 51 -3.98 -5.57 -6.29
N LEU A 52 -3.93 -4.39 -6.90
CA LEU A 52 -5.11 -3.78 -7.55
C LEU A 52 -5.67 -4.65 -8.68
N GLY A 53 -4.79 -5.26 -9.48
CA GLY A 53 -5.16 -6.21 -10.52
C GLY A 53 -5.85 -7.46 -9.95
N LEU A 54 -5.33 -8.01 -8.85
CA LEU A 54 -5.96 -9.14 -8.15
C LEU A 54 -7.35 -8.77 -7.64
N LEU A 55 -7.50 -7.61 -7.00
CA LEU A 55 -8.78 -7.11 -6.52
C LEU A 55 -9.78 -6.95 -7.67
N TRP A 56 -9.36 -6.35 -8.79
CA TRP A 56 -10.18 -6.20 -9.98
C TRP A 56 -10.68 -7.54 -10.52
N GLN A 57 -9.82 -8.56 -10.58
CA GLN A 57 -10.18 -9.90 -11.02
C GLN A 57 -11.19 -10.59 -10.08
N GLN A 58 -11.30 -10.14 -8.84
CA GLN A 58 -12.11 -10.78 -7.81
C GLN A 58 -13.52 -10.20 -7.65
N VAL A 59 -13.79 -9.04 -8.25
CA VAL A 59 -15.07 -8.36 -8.13
C VAL A 59 -15.82 -8.41 -9.46
N SER A 60 -17.14 -8.60 -9.38
CA SER A 60 -18.00 -8.76 -10.56
C SER A 60 -18.73 -7.46 -10.88
N MET A 61 -18.01 -6.46 -11.38
CA MET A 61 -18.60 -5.17 -11.75
C MET A 61 -17.92 -4.53 -12.95
N ASN A 62 -18.58 -3.54 -13.55
CA ASN A 62 -17.97 -2.77 -14.63
C ASN A 62 -16.89 -1.81 -14.10
N ARG A 63 -16.10 -1.25 -15.02
CA ARG A 63 -14.97 -0.39 -14.66
C ARG A 63 -15.38 0.88 -13.92
N GLN A 64 -16.45 1.54 -14.34
CA GLN A 64 -16.95 2.76 -13.69
C GLN A 64 -17.35 2.49 -12.23
N MET A 65 -18.01 1.36 -11.98
CA MET A 65 -18.47 0.99 -10.65
C MET A 65 -17.29 0.58 -9.76
N PHE A 66 -16.28 -0.10 -10.32
CA PHE A 66 -15.02 -0.38 -9.63
C PHE A 66 -14.28 0.90 -9.23
N GLU A 67 -14.24 1.87 -10.15
CA GLU A 67 -13.57 3.14 -9.89
C GLU A 67 -14.19 3.88 -8.71
N VAL A 68 -15.52 3.96 -8.68
CA VAL A 68 -16.25 4.63 -7.59
C VAL A 68 -16.18 3.84 -6.28
N LEU A 69 -16.41 2.52 -6.32
CA LEU A 69 -16.56 1.72 -5.11
C LEU A 69 -15.25 1.23 -4.52
N TYR A 70 -14.17 1.11 -5.28
CA TYR A 70 -12.91 0.55 -4.78
C TYR A 70 -11.71 1.43 -5.07
N GLN A 71 -11.52 1.87 -6.31
CA GLN A 71 -10.32 2.65 -6.67
C GLN A 71 -10.25 3.96 -5.89
N GLN A 72 -11.32 4.78 -5.89
CA GLN A 72 -11.33 6.06 -5.18
C GLN A 72 -11.14 5.92 -3.66
N PRO A 73 -11.80 4.98 -2.95
CA PRO A 73 -11.50 4.72 -1.55
C PRO A 73 -10.05 4.28 -1.29
N ILE A 74 -9.49 3.44 -2.16
CA ILE A 74 -8.09 2.98 -2.04
C ILE A 74 -7.12 4.15 -2.27
N GLU A 75 -7.40 5.04 -3.23
CA GLU A 75 -6.61 6.24 -3.47
C GLU A 75 -6.60 7.17 -2.24
N ARG A 76 -7.77 7.38 -1.62
CA ARG A 76 -7.87 8.15 -0.37
C ARG A 76 -7.12 7.49 0.78
N TYR A 77 -7.21 6.16 0.90
CA TYR A 77 -6.44 5.41 1.88
C TYR A 77 -4.94 5.59 1.64
N ALA A 78 -4.47 5.48 0.40
CA ALA A 78 -3.07 5.67 0.03
C ALA A 78 -2.59 7.08 0.40
N GLU A 79 -3.35 8.13 0.09
CA GLU A 79 -2.99 9.50 0.45
C GLU A 79 -3.01 9.78 1.95
N MET A 80 -3.75 9.00 2.73
CA MET A 80 -3.81 9.14 4.17
C MET A 80 -2.65 8.39 4.86
N VAL A 81 -2.30 7.19 4.39
CA VAL A 81 -1.19 6.40 4.98
C VAL A 81 0.17 6.72 4.38
N GLN A 82 0.22 7.41 3.23
CA GLN A 82 1.44 7.90 2.59
C GLN A 82 2.55 6.83 2.55
N LEU A 83 3.72 7.19 3.08
CA LEU A 83 4.92 6.37 3.14
C LEU A 83 5.15 5.77 4.53
N LEU A 84 4.11 5.70 5.36
CA LEU A 84 4.20 5.19 6.72
C LEU A 84 4.55 3.68 6.73
N PRO A 85 5.37 3.23 7.69
CA PRO A 85 5.55 1.80 7.94
C PRO A 85 4.31 1.22 8.65
N ALA A 86 4.01 -0.06 8.46
CA ALA A 86 2.92 -0.73 9.16
C ALA A 86 3.33 -1.25 10.55
N SER A 87 4.64 -1.29 10.85
CA SER A 87 5.21 -1.84 12.08
C SER A 87 6.67 -1.43 12.25
N GLU A 88 7.26 -1.60 13.44
CA GLU A 88 8.68 -1.29 13.69
C GLU A 88 9.66 -2.36 13.19
N SER A 89 9.26 -3.63 13.10
CA SER A 89 10.21 -4.75 12.90
C SER A 89 9.69 -5.96 12.11
N HIS A 90 8.53 -5.87 11.45
CA HIS A 90 7.96 -6.97 10.66
C HIS A 90 8.11 -6.77 9.14
N HIS A 91 7.56 -7.71 8.35
CA HIS A 91 7.60 -7.73 6.87
C HIS A 91 7.06 -6.46 6.18
N HIS A 92 6.36 -5.59 6.93
CA HIS A 92 5.82 -4.31 6.45
C HIS A 92 6.38 -3.10 7.22
N SER A 93 7.60 -3.21 7.74
CA SER A 93 8.29 -2.13 8.47
C SER A 93 9.03 -1.12 7.58
N HIS A 94 9.06 -1.35 6.27
CA HIS A 94 9.68 -0.46 5.30
C HIS A 94 8.83 0.78 4.99
N ILE A 95 9.43 1.76 4.31
CA ILE A 95 8.77 2.97 3.83
C ILE A 95 7.62 2.59 2.88
N GLY A 96 6.41 3.04 3.19
CA GLY A 96 5.19 2.71 2.46
C GLY A 96 4.62 1.33 2.78
N GLY A 97 5.15 0.63 3.80
CA GLY A 97 4.68 -0.68 4.23
C GLY A 97 3.21 -0.69 4.67
N MET A 98 2.69 0.41 5.21
CA MET A 98 1.26 0.52 5.58
C MET A 98 0.33 0.45 4.38
N LEU A 99 0.73 1.03 3.24
CA LEU A 99 -0.01 0.94 1.99
C LEU A 99 0.09 -0.48 1.39
N ASP A 100 1.29 -1.06 1.40
CA ASP A 100 1.52 -2.41 0.87
C ASP A 100 0.71 -3.46 1.65
N HIS A 101 0.74 -3.40 2.98
CA HIS A 101 -0.07 -4.24 3.86
C HIS A 101 -1.56 -4.07 3.61
N GLY A 102 -2.05 -2.83 3.53
CA GLY A 102 -3.46 -2.55 3.25
C GLY A 102 -3.93 -3.18 1.92
N LEU A 103 -3.16 -2.98 0.84
CA LEU A 103 -3.46 -3.53 -0.49
C LEU A 103 -3.40 -5.06 -0.52
N GLU A 104 -2.45 -5.65 0.21
CA GLU A 104 -2.33 -7.09 0.38
C GLU A 104 -3.57 -7.67 1.07
N VAL A 105 -3.97 -7.09 2.21
CA VAL A 105 -5.09 -7.57 3.03
C VAL A 105 -6.41 -7.45 2.28
N ILE A 106 -6.67 -6.36 1.54
CA ILE A 106 -7.91 -6.25 0.75
C ILE A 106 -7.96 -7.28 -0.39
N ALA A 107 -6.84 -7.52 -1.09
CA ALA A 107 -6.80 -8.48 -2.20
C ALA A 107 -6.98 -9.93 -1.71
N PHE A 108 -6.41 -10.27 -0.56
CA PHE A 108 -6.62 -11.59 0.03
C PHE A 108 -7.99 -11.74 0.70
N SER A 109 -8.52 -10.68 1.32
CA SER A 109 -9.89 -10.68 1.87
C SER A 109 -10.91 -10.95 0.77
N ALA A 110 -10.80 -10.27 -0.37
CA ALA A 110 -11.64 -10.51 -1.55
C ALA A 110 -11.50 -11.94 -2.08
N LYS A 111 -10.28 -12.50 -2.10
CA LYS A 111 -10.06 -13.92 -2.47
C LYS A 111 -10.78 -14.89 -1.53
N VAL A 112 -10.61 -14.71 -0.22
CA VAL A 112 -11.20 -15.59 0.80
C VAL A 112 -12.71 -15.49 0.72
N ARG A 113 -13.25 -14.27 0.61
CA ARG A 113 -14.67 -13.99 0.39
C ARG A 113 -15.29 -14.86 -0.72
N GLN A 114 -14.62 -15.03 -1.86
CA GLN A 114 -15.15 -15.83 -2.98
C GLN A 114 -15.36 -17.31 -2.63
N SER A 115 -14.70 -17.81 -1.58
CA SER A 115 -14.83 -19.19 -1.13
C SER A 115 -16.06 -19.42 -0.22
N TYR A 116 -16.83 -18.36 0.09
CA TYR A 116 -18.00 -18.43 0.97
C TYR A 116 -19.29 -18.05 0.24
N ILE A 117 -20.35 -18.81 0.52
CA ILE A 117 -21.72 -18.47 0.13
C ILE A 117 -22.33 -17.65 1.27
N LEU A 118 -22.71 -16.40 1.01
CA LEU A 118 -23.20 -15.46 2.00
C LEU A 118 -24.40 -14.67 1.47
N PRO A 119 -25.38 -14.33 2.34
CA PRO A 119 -25.45 -14.70 3.74
C PRO A 119 -25.77 -16.20 3.93
N PRO A 120 -25.39 -16.80 5.07
CA PRO A 120 -25.74 -18.19 5.33
C PRO A 120 -27.24 -18.32 5.62
N ASN A 121 -27.79 -19.52 5.39
CA ASN A 121 -29.16 -19.89 5.77
C ASN A 121 -30.30 -19.06 5.11
N VAL A 122 -30.05 -18.45 3.95
CA VAL A 122 -31.08 -17.79 3.14
C VAL A 122 -31.22 -18.47 1.78
N ALA A 123 -32.32 -18.20 1.08
CA ALA A 123 -32.56 -18.77 -0.26
C ALA A 123 -31.47 -18.32 -1.26
N PRO A 124 -31.07 -19.17 -2.23
CA PRO A 124 -30.03 -18.82 -3.22
C PRO A 124 -30.29 -17.53 -4.00
N GLU A 125 -31.57 -17.20 -4.25
CA GLU A 125 -31.95 -15.95 -4.91
C GLU A 125 -31.56 -14.73 -4.08
N GLU A 126 -31.81 -14.77 -2.77
CA GLU A 126 -31.42 -13.71 -1.83
C GLU A 126 -29.91 -13.62 -1.65
N GLN A 127 -29.20 -14.76 -1.67
CA GLN A 127 -27.73 -14.79 -1.68
C GLN A 127 -27.17 -14.09 -2.91
N SER A 128 -27.71 -14.39 -4.09
CA SER A 128 -27.30 -13.78 -5.35
C SER A 128 -27.49 -12.26 -5.33
N LYS A 129 -28.66 -11.78 -4.86
CA LYS A 129 -28.98 -10.34 -4.74
C LYS A 129 -27.99 -9.57 -3.87
N GLN A 130 -27.46 -10.21 -2.82
CA GLN A 130 -26.57 -9.55 -1.85
C GLN A 130 -25.08 -9.86 -2.05
N ARG A 131 -24.74 -10.69 -3.04
CA ARG A 131 -23.38 -11.20 -3.22
C ARG A 131 -22.35 -10.08 -3.27
N ASP A 132 -22.63 -9.02 -4.03
CA ASP A 132 -21.69 -7.92 -4.24
C ASP A 132 -21.62 -7.00 -3.01
N ALA A 133 -22.72 -6.81 -2.29
CA ALA A 133 -22.76 -6.05 -1.04
C ALA A 133 -21.88 -6.69 0.05
N TRP A 134 -21.96 -8.02 0.19
CA TRP A 134 -21.11 -8.74 1.13
C TRP A 134 -19.63 -8.77 0.70
N THR A 135 -19.35 -8.77 -0.61
CA THR A 135 -17.98 -8.62 -1.11
C THR A 135 -17.42 -7.24 -0.77
N ALA A 136 -18.21 -6.18 -1.01
CA ALA A 136 -17.84 -4.83 -0.63
C ALA A 136 -17.60 -4.73 0.88
N ALA A 137 -18.48 -5.28 1.71
CA ALA A 137 -18.31 -5.28 3.16
C ALA A 137 -16.98 -5.92 3.60
N ALA A 138 -16.62 -7.08 3.04
CA ALA A 138 -15.35 -7.75 3.34
C ALA A 138 -14.12 -6.91 2.93
N ILE A 139 -14.18 -6.24 1.77
CA ILE A 139 -13.11 -5.37 1.27
C ILE A 139 -12.99 -4.11 2.13
N TYR A 140 -14.09 -3.45 2.46
CA TYR A 140 -14.06 -2.23 3.27
C TYR A 140 -13.60 -2.51 4.70
N LEU A 141 -14.07 -3.59 5.33
CA LEU A 141 -13.59 -4.01 6.65
C LEU A 141 -12.08 -4.29 6.62
N ALA A 142 -11.59 -4.95 5.57
CA ALA A 142 -10.17 -5.17 5.34
C ALA A 142 -9.40 -3.86 5.11
N LEU A 143 -9.96 -2.89 4.39
CA LEU A 143 -9.28 -1.61 4.12
C LEU A 143 -9.07 -0.80 5.40
N VAL A 144 -10.05 -0.80 6.31
CA VAL A 144 -10.01 0.03 7.52
C VAL A 144 -9.51 -0.70 8.77
N HIS A 145 -9.17 -1.99 8.69
CA HIS A 145 -8.87 -2.80 9.88
C HIS A 145 -7.72 -2.23 10.74
N ASP A 146 -6.69 -1.69 10.10
CA ASP A 146 -5.48 -1.19 10.75
C ASP A 146 -5.36 0.34 10.67
N ILE A 147 -6.38 1.05 10.18
CA ILE A 147 -6.33 2.50 9.98
C ILE A 147 -6.02 3.27 11.28
N GLY A 148 -6.45 2.72 12.42
CA GLY A 148 -6.20 3.32 13.73
C GLY A 148 -4.72 3.45 14.07
N LYS A 149 -3.85 2.55 13.56
CA LYS A 149 -2.40 2.55 13.83
C LYS A 149 -1.72 3.85 13.41
N VAL A 150 -2.24 4.50 12.36
CA VAL A 150 -1.74 5.80 11.89
C VAL A 150 -1.84 6.87 12.98
N VAL A 151 -2.82 6.76 13.89
CA VAL A 151 -3.06 7.73 14.97
C VAL A 151 -2.37 7.33 16.26
N VAL A 152 -2.26 6.02 16.55
CA VAL A 152 -1.83 5.54 17.88
C VAL A 152 -0.38 5.07 17.92
N ASP A 153 0.19 4.62 16.79
CA ASP A 153 1.51 3.96 16.75
C ASP A 153 2.59 4.83 16.08
N ILE A 154 2.22 5.98 15.49
CA ILE A 154 3.11 6.79 14.65
C ILE A 154 3.13 8.24 15.13
N GLU A 155 4.35 8.77 15.34
CA GLU A 155 4.60 10.19 15.55
C GLU A 155 5.04 10.84 14.24
N ILE A 156 4.34 11.90 13.81
CA ILE A 156 4.65 12.66 12.60
C ILE A 156 5.16 14.04 13.03
N THR A 157 6.38 14.39 12.61
CA THR A 157 6.94 15.74 12.77
C THR A 157 6.75 16.50 11.46
N LEU A 158 6.31 17.76 11.55
CA LEU A 158 6.04 18.68 10.43
C LEU A 158 6.95 19.91 10.48
#